data_AF-A0A381V8R0-F1
#
_entry.id   AF-A0A381V8R0-F1
#
_cell.length_a   1.000
_cell.length_b   1.000
_cell.length_c   1.000
_cell.angle_alpha   90.00
_cell.angle_beta   90.00
_cell.angle_gamma   90.00
#
_symmetry.space_group_name_H-M   'P 1'
#
loop_
_entity.id
_entity.type
_entity.pdbx_description
1 polymer ?
#
loop_
_entity_poly.entity_id
_entity_poly.type
_entity_poly.pdbx_seq_one_letter_code
_entity_poly.pdbx_strand_id
1 'polypeptide(L)'
;MKHIYFVLLTAGFCFSAQAEYEVKPLTESQAREYKLDTGFYRKATQVQDILIATSAKVSDLAHQETAYQFDMLMRSMKPGIAERIRKKKVLCLLIGHDELTSQLPQFTTNKKGEELDFYNWRQRGFLSHIASRPTVVFAEEDVMEYEGGMQLESILVHEFGHVVHGAGFDEDLQKRLTATFENVKKTGIWNDGRAAQRYRR
;
A
#
# COMPACT_ATOMS: atom_id res chain seq x y z
N MET A 1 -6.90 66.51 12.86
CA MET A 1 -7.63 65.39 12.23
C MET A 1 -6.77 64.14 12.40
N LYS A 2 -7.24 63.13 13.16
CA LYS A 2 -6.48 61.89 13.40
C LYS A 2 -6.85 60.88 12.31
N HIS A 3 -5.90 60.50 11.46
CA HIS A 3 -6.08 59.42 10.49
C HIS A 3 -5.90 58.07 11.19
N ILE A 4 -6.99 57.32 11.31
CA ILE A 4 -6.99 55.93 11.78
C ILE A 4 -6.76 55.06 10.55
N TYR A 5 -5.62 54.37 10.50
CA TYR A 5 -5.35 53.37 9.48
C TYR A 5 -5.98 52.03 9.92
N PHE A 6 -7.02 51.60 9.21
CA PHE A 6 -7.56 50.25 9.32
C PHE A 6 -6.64 49.30 8.53
N VAL A 7 -5.91 48.43 9.24
CA VAL A 7 -5.20 47.31 8.64
C VAL A 7 -6.21 46.15 8.53
N LEU A 8 -6.68 45.88 7.31
CA LEU A 8 -7.43 44.65 7.03
C LEU A 8 -6.46 43.47 7.01
N LEU A 9 -6.52 42.63 8.05
CA LEU A 9 -5.87 41.33 8.06
C LEU A 9 -6.72 40.37 7.21
N THR A 10 -6.32 40.14 5.96
CA THR A 10 -6.90 39.06 5.15
C THR A 10 -6.31 37.73 5.64
N ALA A 11 -7.07 36.98 6.43
CA ALA A 11 -6.76 35.60 6.73
C ALA A 11 -6.94 34.78 5.44
N GLY A 12 -5.83 34.44 4.78
CA GLY A 12 -5.83 33.52 3.66
C GLY A 12 -6.19 32.13 4.15
N PHE A 13 -7.40 31.66 3.81
CA PHE A 13 -7.71 30.23 3.87
C PHE A 13 -6.84 29.53 2.83
N CYS A 14 -5.75 28.90 3.27
CA CYS A 14 -5.06 27.90 2.46
C CYS A 14 -6.02 26.71 2.27
N PHE A 15 -6.79 26.72 1.19
CA PHE A 15 -7.34 25.47 0.65
C PHE A 15 -6.15 24.62 0.27
N SER A 16 -5.84 23.61 1.09
CA SER A 16 -4.93 22.54 0.69
C SER A 16 -5.60 21.87 -0.51
N ALA A 17 -5.04 22.03 -1.71
CA ALA A 17 -5.51 21.29 -2.87
C ALA A 17 -5.53 19.81 -2.49
N GLN A 18 -6.69 19.17 -2.60
CA GLN A 18 -6.80 17.72 -2.48
C GLN A 18 -5.76 17.15 -3.45
N ALA A 19 -4.90 16.24 -2.98
CA ALA A 19 -3.96 15.59 -3.88
C ALA A 19 -4.76 14.87 -4.96
N GLU A 20 -4.63 15.32 -6.21
CA GLU A 20 -5.30 14.69 -7.33
C GLU A 20 -4.51 13.43 -7.66
N TYR A 21 -5.05 12.27 -7.30
CA TYR A 21 -4.43 10.97 -7.56
C TYR A 21 -4.61 10.58 -9.02
N GLU A 22 -3.89 11.27 -9.90
CA GLU A 22 -4.04 11.12 -11.34
C GLU A 22 -3.53 9.74 -11.80
N VAL A 23 -4.38 9.02 -12.54
CA VAL A 23 -4.01 7.75 -13.18
C VAL A 23 -3.42 8.06 -14.55
N LYS A 24 -2.14 7.69 -14.74
CA LYS A 24 -1.39 7.96 -15.97
C LYS A 24 -0.98 6.67 -16.65
N PRO A 25 -0.65 6.70 -17.95
CA PRO A 25 0.11 5.62 -18.55
C PRO A 25 1.42 5.37 -17.81
N LEU A 26 1.79 4.09 -17.63
CA LEU A 26 3.11 3.74 -17.10
C LEU A 26 4.20 4.28 -18.03
N THR A 27 5.08 5.13 -17.51
CA THR A 27 6.18 5.69 -18.30
C THR A 27 7.30 4.66 -18.47
N GLU A 28 8.09 4.79 -19.54
CA GLU A 28 9.25 3.91 -19.72
C GLU A 28 10.28 4.04 -18.59
N SER A 29 10.41 5.23 -17.99
CA SER A 29 11.31 5.44 -16.86
C SER A 29 10.86 4.64 -15.65
N GLN A 30 9.57 4.70 -15.30
CA GLN A 30 9.00 3.89 -14.23
C GLN A 30 9.13 2.39 -14.55
N ALA A 31 8.83 1.98 -15.77
CA ALA A 31 8.97 0.58 -16.18
C ALA A 31 10.41 0.07 -16.02
N ARG A 32 11.42 0.83 -16.46
CA ARG A 32 12.83 0.48 -16.29
C ARG A 32 13.25 0.46 -14.82
N GLU A 33 12.87 1.47 -14.05
CA GLU A 33 13.24 1.60 -12.64
C GLU A 33 12.64 0.49 -11.76
N TYR A 34 11.38 0.14 -12.02
CA TYR A 34 10.63 -0.87 -11.28
C TYR A 34 10.69 -2.27 -11.92
N LYS A 35 11.38 -2.41 -13.06
CA LYS A 35 11.49 -3.65 -13.86
C LYS A 35 10.11 -4.24 -14.18
N LEU A 36 9.19 -3.38 -14.63
CA LEU A 36 7.83 -3.75 -14.98
C LEU A 36 7.74 -4.05 -16.48
N ASP A 37 7.05 -5.15 -16.81
CA ASP A 37 6.74 -5.50 -18.19
C ASP A 37 5.67 -4.53 -18.75
N THR A 38 6.07 -3.68 -19.70
CA THR A 38 5.18 -2.72 -20.38
C THR A 38 4.14 -3.38 -21.29
N GLY A 39 4.28 -4.68 -21.58
CA GLY A 39 3.27 -5.48 -22.25
C GLY A 39 2.04 -5.70 -21.37
N PHE A 40 2.28 -5.95 -20.07
CA PHE A 40 1.25 -6.18 -19.07
C PHE A 40 0.82 -4.89 -18.35
N TYR A 41 1.77 -4.17 -17.77
CA TYR A 41 1.51 -2.96 -16.98
C TYR A 41 1.29 -1.75 -17.89
N ARG A 42 0.12 -1.12 -17.75
CA ARG A 42 -0.33 -0.02 -18.61
C ARG A 42 -0.60 1.26 -17.85
N LYS A 43 -1.04 1.17 -16.60
CA LYS A 43 -1.41 2.32 -15.79
C LYS A 43 -0.50 2.45 -14.57
N ALA A 44 -0.31 3.69 -14.13
CA ALA A 44 0.52 4.05 -13.00
C ALA A 44 -0.06 5.26 -12.24
N THR A 45 0.08 5.24 -10.92
CA THR A 45 -0.16 6.39 -10.05
C THR A 45 1.00 6.49 -9.08
N GLN A 46 1.54 7.69 -8.89
CA GLN A 46 2.63 7.94 -7.96
C GLN A 46 2.10 8.73 -6.76
N VAL A 47 2.32 8.23 -5.55
CA VAL A 47 1.94 8.91 -4.31
C VAL A 47 2.98 8.65 -3.25
N GLN A 48 3.46 9.71 -2.56
CA GLN A 48 4.44 9.56 -1.47
C GLN A 48 5.65 8.67 -1.82
N ASP A 49 6.20 8.78 -3.03
CA ASP A 49 7.29 7.94 -3.58
C ASP A 49 6.98 6.42 -3.64
N ILE A 50 5.70 6.06 -3.56
CA ILE A 50 5.15 4.73 -3.81
C ILE A 50 4.58 4.71 -5.23
N LEU A 51 5.03 3.76 -6.05
CA LEU A 51 4.47 3.55 -7.38
C LEU A 51 3.37 2.50 -7.29
N ILE A 52 2.16 2.86 -7.69
CA ILE A 52 1.06 1.92 -7.94
C ILE A 52 1.07 1.62 -9.43
N ALA A 53 1.17 0.36 -9.84
CA ALA A 53 1.21 -0.07 -11.24
C ALA A 53 0.27 -1.24 -11.50
N THR A 54 -0.46 -1.18 -12.62
CA THR A 54 -1.52 -2.16 -12.92
C THR A 54 -1.66 -2.42 -14.42
N SER A 55 -2.45 -3.43 -14.77
CA SER A 55 -2.87 -3.65 -16.15
C SER A 55 -3.84 -2.54 -16.64
N ALA A 56 -4.28 -2.63 -17.89
CA ALA A 56 -5.33 -1.75 -18.39
C ALA A 56 -6.73 -2.07 -17.82
N LYS A 57 -6.92 -3.23 -17.18
CA LYS A 57 -8.24 -3.73 -16.76
C LYS A 57 -8.68 -3.28 -15.37
N VAL A 58 -7.72 -2.99 -14.48
CA VAL A 58 -8.02 -2.41 -13.16
C VAL A 58 -8.77 -1.09 -13.36
N SER A 59 -9.74 -0.77 -12.52
CA SER A 59 -10.46 0.51 -12.58
C SER A 59 -9.56 1.70 -12.18
N ASP A 60 -9.87 2.89 -12.69
CA ASP A 60 -9.18 4.11 -12.22
C ASP A 60 -9.59 4.45 -10.78
N LEU A 61 -10.80 4.06 -10.37
CA LEU A 61 -11.29 4.25 -9.01
C LEU A 61 -10.45 3.46 -7.99
N ALA A 62 -10.15 2.19 -8.24
CA ALA A 62 -9.29 1.40 -7.36
C ALA A 62 -7.87 1.96 -7.26
N HIS A 63 -7.34 2.53 -8.35
CA HIS A 63 -6.08 3.28 -8.33
C HIS A 63 -6.14 4.48 -7.38
N GLN A 64 -7.16 5.31 -7.55
CA GLN A 64 -7.34 6.54 -6.79
C GLN A 64 -7.54 6.25 -5.31
N GLU A 65 -8.35 5.24 -5.00
CA GLU A 65 -8.60 4.81 -3.63
C GLU A 65 -7.32 4.25 -2.97
N THR A 66 -6.56 3.41 -3.68
CA THR A 66 -5.26 2.93 -3.18
C THR A 66 -4.32 4.11 -2.90
N ALA A 67 -4.26 5.07 -3.82
CA ALA A 67 -3.39 6.22 -3.67
C ALA A 67 -3.82 7.12 -2.50
N TYR A 68 -5.12 7.32 -2.33
CA TYR A 68 -5.70 8.04 -1.20
C TYR A 68 -5.34 7.37 0.14
N GLN A 69 -5.58 6.06 0.27
CA GLN A 69 -5.29 5.34 1.51
C GLN A 69 -3.79 5.37 1.83
N PHE A 70 -2.91 5.20 0.84
CA PHE A 70 -1.47 5.37 1.06
C PHE A 70 -1.09 6.78 1.47
N ASP A 71 -1.65 7.83 0.85
CA ASP A 71 -1.36 9.20 1.24
C ASP A 71 -1.78 9.45 2.70
N MET A 72 -2.96 8.98 3.10
CA MET A 72 -3.46 9.13 4.47
C MET A 72 -2.60 8.38 5.49
N LEU A 73 -2.23 7.12 5.20
CA LEU A 73 -1.33 6.34 6.04
C LEU A 73 0.03 7.04 6.16
N MET A 74 0.61 7.51 5.05
CA MET A 74 1.91 8.17 5.04
C MET A 74 1.91 9.52 5.78
N ARG A 75 0.83 10.31 5.68
CA ARG A 75 0.68 11.58 6.40
C ARG A 75 0.42 11.42 7.89
N SER A 76 -0.22 10.32 8.31
CA SER A 76 -0.52 10.05 9.72
C SER A 76 0.69 9.52 10.51
N MET A 77 1.74 9.07 9.81
CA MET A 77 2.94 8.52 10.44
C MET A 77 3.95 9.58 10.88
N LYS A 78 4.83 9.19 11.83
CA LYS A 78 5.99 10.01 12.22
C LYS A 78 6.85 10.29 10.98
N PRO A 79 7.30 11.55 10.76
CA PRO A 79 8.02 11.92 9.55
C PRO A 79 9.22 11.03 9.21
N GLY A 80 10.03 10.62 10.19
CA GLY A 80 11.19 9.76 9.97
C GLY A 80 10.85 8.34 9.53
N ILE A 81 9.70 7.80 9.94
CA ILE A 81 9.20 6.49 9.46
C ILE A 81 8.75 6.63 8.01
N ALA A 82 7.93 7.64 7.71
CA ALA A 82 7.46 7.91 6.36
C ALA A 82 8.64 8.13 5.39
N GLU A 83 9.65 8.92 5.78
CA GLU A 83 10.84 9.17 4.95
C GLU A 83 11.59 7.88 4.60
N ARG A 84 11.77 6.96 5.56
CA ARG A 84 12.41 5.67 5.28
C ARG A 84 11.60 4.80 4.32
N ILE A 85 10.28 4.81 4.43
CA ILE A 85 9.39 4.13 3.47
C ILE A 85 9.56 4.73 2.07
N ARG A 86 9.55 6.06 1.92
CA ARG A 86 9.77 6.73 0.61
C ARG A 86 11.10 6.31 -0.02
N LYS A 87 12.18 6.27 0.76
CA LYS A 87 13.51 5.85 0.31
C LYS A 87 13.57 4.40 -0.19
N LYS A 88 12.67 3.54 0.27
CA LYS A 88 12.58 2.15 -0.20
C LYS A 88 11.86 2.01 -1.54
N LYS A 89 11.24 3.09 -2.06
CA LYS A 89 10.53 3.12 -3.35
C LYS A 89 9.55 1.96 -3.48
N VAL A 90 8.68 1.82 -2.49
CA VAL A 90 7.69 0.73 -2.41
C VAL A 90 6.92 0.64 -3.73
N LEU A 91 6.69 -0.59 -4.17
CA LEU A 91 5.85 -0.89 -5.32
C LEU A 91 4.52 -1.44 -4.82
N CYS A 92 3.43 -0.96 -5.39
CA CYS A 92 2.11 -1.54 -5.24
C CYS A 92 1.63 -2.06 -6.59
N LEU A 93 1.18 -3.30 -6.62
CA LEU A 93 0.57 -3.92 -7.79
C LEU A 93 -0.90 -4.17 -7.48
N LEU A 94 -1.80 -3.69 -8.33
CA LEU A 94 -3.22 -4.05 -8.23
C LEU A 94 -3.57 -5.13 -9.24
N ILE A 95 -4.44 -6.02 -8.82
CA ILE A 95 -5.03 -7.10 -9.62
C ILE A 95 -6.49 -6.74 -9.85
N GLY A 96 -6.93 -6.70 -11.11
CA GLY A 96 -8.34 -6.47 -11.43
C GLY A 96 -9.26 -7.55 -10.89
N HIS A 97 -10.55 -7.24 -10.77
CA HIS A 97 -11.55 -8.20 -10.30
C HIS A 97 -11.52 -9.55 -11.05
N ASP A 98 -11.45 -9.50 -12.39
CA ASP A 98 -11.37 -10.68 -13.27
C ASP A 98 -9.92 -11.12 -13.57
N GLU A 99 -8.93 -10.53 -12.90
CA GLU A 99 -7.52 -10.90 -13.05
C GLU A 99 -7.07 -11.79 -11.90
N LEU A 100 -6.10 -12.65 -12.20
CA LEU A 100 -5.57 -13.63 -11.27
C LEU A 100 -4.12 -13.28 -10.92
N THR A 101 -3.70 -13.58 -9.70
CA THR A 101 -2.32 -13.34 -9.23
C THR A 101 -1.29 -14.02 -10.11
N SER A 102 -1.59 -15.23 -10.60
CA SER A 102 -0.72 -15.96 -11.52
C SER A 102 -0.55 -15.29 -12.90
N GLN A 103 -1.37 -14.28 -13.23
CA GLN A 103 -1.24 -13.48 -14.46
C GLN A 103 -0.28 -12.30 -14.28
N LEU A 104 0.05 -11.92 -13.04
CA LEU A 104 1.09 -10.91 -12.80
C LEU A 104 2.45 -11.49 -13.24
N PRO A 105 3.25 -10.76 -14.04
CA PRO A 105 4.54 -11.25 -14.55
C PRO A 105 5.52 -11.74 -13.47
N GLN A 106 5.42 -11.20 -12.24
CA GLN A 106 6.31 -11.53 -11.12
C GLN A 106 5.81 -12.69 -10.25
N PHE A 107 4.57 -13.13 -10.46
CA PHE A 107 3.91 -14.14 -9.63
C PHE A 107 3.34 -15.31 -10.46
N THR A 108 3.89 -15.54 -11.64
CA THR A 108 3.58 -16.72 -12.45
C THR A 108 3.92 -18.01 -11.70
N THR A 109 3.20 -19.09 -11.98
CA THR A 109 3.37 -20.39 -11.31
C THR A 109 3.15 -21.55 -12.28
N ASN A 110 3.73 -22.71 -11.98
CA ASN A 110 3.53 -23.95 -12.75
C ASN A 110 2.35 -24.81 -12.25
N LYS A 111 1.62 -24.33 -11.22
CA LYS A 111 0.42 -24.96 -10.67
C LYS A 111 -0.67 -25.11 -11.73
N LYS A 112 -1.51 -26.13 -11.60
CA LYS A 112 -2.60 -26.45 -12.52
C LYS A 112 -3.85 -26.92 -11.77
N GLY A 113 -5.02 -26.81 -12.39
CA GLY A 113 -6.30 -27.24 -11.82
C GLY A 113 -6.56 -26.61 -10.46
N GLU A 114 -7.09 -27.40 -9.52
CA GLU A 114 -7.46 -26.96 -8.17
C GLU A 114 -6.30 -26.28 -7.41
N GLU A 115 -5.04 -26.68 -7.65
CA GLU A 115 -3.91 -26.01 -7.02
C GLU A 115 -3.71 -24.57 -7.51
N LEU A 116 -3.94 -24.34 -8.81
CA LEU A 116 -3.85 -23.01 -9.40
C LEU A 116 -5.01 -22.14 -8.92
N ASP A 117 -6.20 -22.72 -8.85
CA ASP A 117 -7.40 -22.04 -8.35
C ASP A 117 -7.21 -21.63 -6.89
N PHE A 118 -6.71 -22.54 -6.06
CA PHE A 118 -6.37 -22.24 -4.66
C PHE A 118 -5.28 -21.17 -4.54
N TYR A 119 -4.23 -21.23 -5.38
CA TYR A 119 -3.19 -20.20 -5.40
C TYR A 119 -3.79 -18.82 -5.68
N ASN A 120 -4.61 -18.69 -6.72
CA ASN A 120 -5.18 -17.41 -7.14
C ASN A 120 -6.24 -16.89 -6.16
N TRP A 121 -7.06 -17.77 -5.59
CA TRP A 121 -8.04 -17.41 -4.57
C TRP A 121 -7.38 -16.92 -3.28
N ARG A 122 -6.29 -17.59 -2.87
CA ARG A 122 -5.60 -17.31 -1.61
C ARG A 122 -4.70 -16.07 -1.67
N GLN A 123 -4.13 -15.74 -2.83
CA GLN A 123 -3.08 -14.72 -3.00
C GLN A 123 -3.64 -13.41 -3.55
N ARG A 124 -4.61 -12.78 -2.85
CA ARG A 124 -5.23 -11.52 -3.34
C ARG A 124 -4.86 -10.28 -2.55
N GLY A 125 -4.19 -10.45 -1.41
CA GLY A 125 -3.51 -9.39 -0.69
C GLY A 125 -2.30 -9.92 0.05
N PHE A 126 -1.12 -9.35 -0.20
CA PHE A 126 0.12 -9.76 0.46
C PHE A 126 1.28 -8.77 0.20
N LEU A 127 2.22 -8.72 1.14
CA LEU A 127 3.56 -8.19 0.94
C LEU A 127 4.53 -9.27 0.40
N SER A 128 5.31 -8.91 -0.62
CA SER A 128 6.45 -9.66 -1.14
C SER A 128 7.65 -8.73 -1.35
N HIS A 129 8.76 -9.28 -1.87
CA HIS A 129 9.92 -8.50 -2.28
C HIS A 129 10.33 -8.86 -3.70
N ILE A 130 10.24 -7.90 -4.62
CA ILE A 130 10.81 -8.04 -5.96
C ILE A 130 12.26 -7.55 -5.90
N ALA A 131 13.20 -8.48 -6.00
CA ALA A 131 14.58 -8.26 -5.57
C ALA A 131 14.63 -7.76 -4.12
N SER A 132 15.12 -6.54 -3.88
CA SER A 132 15.17 -5.93 -2.54
C SER A 132 14.06 -4.91 -2.28
N ARG A 133 13.11 -4.74 -3.21
CA ARG A 133 12.05 -3.72 -3.12
C ARG A 133 10.82 -4.32 -2.45
N PRO A 134 10.31 -3.73 -1.36
CA PRO A 134 9.01 -4.11 -0.82
C PRO A 134 7.93 -3.90 -1.89
N THR A 135 7.17 -4.96 -2.16
CA THR A 135 6.08 -4.95 -3.13
C THR A 135 4.82 -5.45 -2.47
N VAL A 136 3.84 -4.57 -2.28
CA VAL A 136 2.50 -4.95 -1.84
C VAL A 136 1.62 -5.25 -3.05
N VAL A 137 0.77 -6.26 -2.93
CA VAL A 137 -0.16 -6.67 -3.98
C VAL A 137 -1.55 -6.67 -3.38
N PHE A 138 -2.52 -6.09 -4.10
CA PHE A 138 -3.93 -6.05 -3.69
C PHE A 138 -4.84 -6.33 -4.86
N ALA A 139 -5.93 -7.03 -4.61
CA ALA A 139 -7.04 -7.12 -5.54
C ALA A 139 -8.00 -5.94 -5.35
N GLU A 140 -8.71 -5.56 -6.42
CA GLU A 140 -9.68 -4.46 -6.35
C GLU A 140 -10.72 -4.66 -5.24
N GLU A 141 -11.22 -5.88 -5.03
CA GLU A 141 -12.19 -6.19 -3.98
C GLU A 141 -11.64 -5.96 -2.57
N ASP A 142 -10.33 -6.09 -2.38
CA ASP A 142 -9.68 -5.89 -1.08
C ASP A 142 -9.32 -4.41 -0.84
N VAL A 143 -9.10 -3.63 -1.90
CA VAL A 143 -8.91 -2.16 -1.81
C VAL A 143 -10.23 -1.46 -1.55
N MET A 144 -11.27 -1.86 -2.29
CA MET A 144 -12.58 -1.21 -2.32
C MET A 144 -13.57 -1.83 -1.31
N GLU A 145 -13.16 -2.89 -0.61
CA GLU A 145 -13.91 -3.59 0.44
C GLU A 145 -15.29 -4.15 0.02
N TYR A 146 -15.48 -4.46 -1.27
CA TYR A 146 -16.74 -5.07 -1.74
C TYR A 146 -16.75 -6.61 -1.64
N GLU A 147 -17.91 -7.21 -1.89
CA GLU A 147 -18.12 -8.66 -1.78
C GLU A 147 -17.09 -9.46 -2.61
N GLY A 148 -16.51 -10.48 -1.98
CA GLY A 148 -15.37 -11.22 -2.52
C GLY A 148 -14.08 -10.84 -1.80
N GLY A 149 -13.91 -9.58 -1.38
CA GLY A 149 -12.81 -9.08 -0.56
C GLY A 149 -12.84 -9.60 0.89
N MET A 150 -11.74 -9.42 1.62
CA MET A 150 -11.72 -9.64 3.08
C MET A 150 -12.65 -8.64 3.78
N GLN A 151 -13.55 -9.16 4.63
CA GLN A 151 -14.57 -8.34 5.31
C GLN A 151 -14.29 -8.13 6.81
N LEU A 152 -13.27 -8.81 7.36
CA LEU A 152 -12.94 -8.72 8.79
C LEU A 152 -11.93 -7.61 9.11
N GLU A 153 -11.13 -7.21 8.12
CA GLU A 153 -10.12 -6.16 8.22
C GLU A 153 -9.81 -5.59 6.83
N SER A 154 -9.27 -4.38 6.80
CA SER A 154 -8.70 -3.81 5.58
C SER A 154 -7.35 -4.46 5.30
N ILE A 155 -7.30 -5.26 4.23
CA ILE A 155 -6.07 -5.92 3.77
C ILE A 155 -5.02 -4.90 3.35
N LEU A 156 -5.44 -3.78 2.73
CA LEU A 156 -4.53 -2.70 2.38
C LEU A 156 -3.79 -2.18 3.61
N VAL A 157 -4.54 -1.83 4.67
CA VAL A 157 -3.96 -1.33 5.91
C VAL A 157 -3.09 -2.40 6.60
N HIS A 158 -3.53 -3.65 6.60
CA HIS A 158 -2.79 -4.78 7.17
C HIS A 158 -1.40 -4.92 6.50
N GLU A 159 -1.37 -5.07 5.19
CA GLU A 159 -0.13 -5.30 4.45
C GLU A 159 0.75 -4.06 4.42
N PHE A 160 0.16 -2.86 4.43
CA PHE A 160 0.92 -1.63 4.61
C PHE A 160 1.55 -1.56 6.00
N GLY A 161 0.94 -2.16 7.03
CA GLY A 161 1.57 -2.37 8.34
C GLY A 161 2.89 -3.12 8.25
N HIS A 162 2.98 -4.15 7.41
CA HIS A 162 4.24 -4.85 7.13
C HIS A 162 5.26 -3.97 6.39
N VAL A 163 4.80 -3.07 5.51
CA VAL A 163 5.67 -2.05 4.91
C VAL A 163 6.21 -1.09 5.97
N VAL A 164 5.37 -0.60 6.88
CA VAL A 164 5.79 0.27 7.98
C VAL A 164 6.84 -0.42 8.85
N HIS A 165 6.62 -1.69 9.18
CA HIS A 165 7.57 -2.48 9.95
C HIS A 165 8.88 -2.70 9.17
N GLY A 166 8.82 -3.25 7.95
CA GLY A 166 10.02 -3.65 7.21
C GLY A 166 10.81 -2.50 6.56
N ALA A 167 10.12 -1.47 6.07
CA ALA A 167 10.73 -0.31 5.39
C ALA A 167 10.86 0.91 6.30
N GLY A 168 9.95 1.07 7.26
CA GLY A 168 9.84 2.28 8.08
C GLY A 168 10.57 2.20 9.42
N PHE A 169 10.85 1.01 9.96
CA PHE A 169 11.54 0.90 11.25
C PHE A 169 13.06 1.00 11.09
N ASP A 170 13.68 1.65 12.07
CA ASP A 170 15.13 1.57 12.30
C ASP A 170 15.40 0.52 13.39
N GLU A 171 16.69 0.31 13.70
CA GLU A 171 17.09 -0.68 14.70
C GLU A 171 16.49 -0.42 16.09
N ASP A 172 16.29 0.84 16.47
CA ASP A 172 15.77 1.20 17.79
C ASP A 172 14.26 0.96 17.88
N LEU A 173 13.51 1.29 16.83
CA LEU A 173 12.10 0.92 16.73
C LEU A 173 11.91 -0.59 16.71
N GLN A 174 12.79 -1.33 16.01
CA GLN A 174 12.76 -2.79 16.01
C GLN A 174 13.01 -3.35 17.42
N LYS A 175 14.05 -2.90 18.13
CA LYS A 175 14.35 -3.32 19.51
C LYS A 175 13.17 -3.02 20.43
N ARG A 176 12.56 -1.84 20.31
CA ARG A 176 11.41 -1.44 21.12
C ARG A 176 10.18 -2.31 20.85
N LEU A 177 9.89 -2.64 19.59
CA LEU A 177 8.79 -3.56 19.24
C LEU A 177 9.02 -4.93 19.87
N THR A 178 10.22 -5.50 19.70
CA THR A 178 10.58 -6.81 20.27
C THR A 178 10.43 -6.82 21.79
N ALA A 179 10.96 -5.81 22.49
CA ALA A 179 10.82 -5.72 23.94
C ALA A 179 9.34 -5.60 24.38
N THR A 180 8.53 -4.86 23.63
CA THR A 180 7.09 -4.71 23.92
C THR A 180 6.35 -6.03 23.74
N PHE A 181 6.64 -6.75 22.65
CA PHE A 181 6.04 -8.06 22.37
C PHE A 181 6.36 -9.08 23.48
N GLU A 182 7.63 -9.20 23.88
CA GLU A 182 8.02 -10.12 24.95
C GLU A 182 7.37 -9.78 26.30
N ASN A 183 7.23 -8.48 26.60
CA ASN A 183 6.52 -8.05 27.82
C ASN A 183 5.03 -8.45 27.78
N VAL A 184 4.33 -8.14 26.69
CA VAL A 184 2.90 -8.47 26.53
C VAL A 184 2.67 -9.97 26.64
N LYS A 185 3.51 -10.77 25.97
CA LYS A 185 3.49 -12.24 26.03
C LYS A 185 3.67 -12.75 27.46
N LYS A 186 4.65 -12.21 28.21
CA LYS A 186 4.88 -12.59 29.62
C LYS A 186 3.71 -12.24 30.53
N THR A 187 3.05 -11.12 30.27
CA THR A 187 1.92 -10.64 31.09
C THR A 187 0.56 -11.24 30.72
N GLY A 188 0.48 -12.06 29.66
CA GLY A 188 -0.77 -12.68 29.23
C GLY A 188 -1.85 -11.69 28.78
N ILE A 189 -1.47 -10.44 28.46
CA ILE A 189 -2.42 -9.41 28.02
C ILE A 189 -3.04 -9.78 26.66
N TRP A 190 -2.30 -10.55 25.86
CA TRP A 190 -2.77 -11.06 24.58
C TRP A 190 -3.13 -12.54 24.70
N ASN A 191 -4.38 -12.82 25.06
CA ASN A 191 -4.96 -14.16 24.91
C ASN A 191 -5.23 -14.38 23.42
N ASP A 192 -4.83 -15.53 22.87
CA ASP A 192 -5.14 -16.04 21.51
C ASP A 192 -4.47 -15.45 20.26
N GLY A 193 -3.50 -14.56 20.39
CA GLY A 193 -2.43 -14.37 19.39
C GLY A 193 -2.90 -14.21 17.93
N ARG A 194 -4.01 -13.50 17.68
CA ARG A 194 -4.45 -13.15 16.32
C ARG A 194 -3.33 -12.50 15.48
N ALA A 195 -2.39 -11.78 16.09
CA ALA A 195 -1.17 -11.27 15.42
C ALA A 195 -0.06 -12.33 15.19
N ALA A 196 -0.13 -13.50 15.82
CA ALA A 196 0.77 -14.65 15.65
C ALA A 196 0.20 -15.74 14.72
N GLN A 197 -1.10 -15.69 14.42
CA GLN A 197 -1.72 -16.60 13.47
C GLN A 197 -1.64 -15.99 12.06
N ARG A 198 -1.10 -16.75 11.11
CA ARG A 198 -1.20 -16.42 9.68
C ARG A 198 -2.68 -16.42 9.32
N TYR A 199 -3.29 -15.24 9.21
CA TYR A 199 -4.66 -15.11 8.72
C TYR A 199 -4.80 -15.78 7.37
N ARG A 200 -5.93 -16.45 7.14
CA ARG A 200 -6.24 -17.17 5.92
C ARG A 200 -7.63 -16.72 5.48
N ARG A 201 -7.70 -16.23 4.25
CA ARG A 201 -8.93 -16.26 3.47
C ARG A 201 -9.41 -17.70 3.41
#